data_AF-A0A939P9L0-F1
#
_entry.id   AF-A0A939P9L0-F1
#
_cell.length_a   1.000
_cell.length_b   1.000
_cell.length_c   1.000
_cell.angle_alpha   90.00
_cell.angle_beta   90.00
_cell.angle_gamma   90.00
#
_symmetry.space_group_name_H-M   'P 1'
#
loop_
_entity.id
_entity.type
_entity.pdbx_description
1 polymer ?
#
loop_
_entity_poly.entity_id
_entity_poly.type
_entity_poly.pdbx_seq_one_letter_code
_entity_poly.pdbx_strand_id
1 'polypeptide(L)'
;MTTWRAFVMLAWEPKFGAYVYPVGVFGVTAGAAAVLGEPYVSWVPMTYERGLSWRRRLANPITEELVQDWADRGQLTEVPLLAGSAEAVLAETVETLLNGLLIEVLPVFHERRAK
;
A
#
# COMPACT_ATOMS: atom_id res chain seq x y z
N MET A 1 19.26 -3.94 13.58
CA MET A 1 18.46 -4.88 12.77
C MET A 1 17.55 -4.04 11.90
N THR A 2 17.53 -4.28 10.59
CA THR A 2 16.61 -3.60 9.67
C THR A 2 15.27 -4.31 9.77
N THR A 3 14.24 -3.59 10.20
CA THR A 3 12.86 -4.08 10.24
C THR A 3 12.16 -3.64 8.97
N TRP A 4 11.03 -4.26 8.61
CA TRP A 4 10.21 -3.75 7.52
C TRP A 4 8.75 -3.63 7.93
N ARG A 5 8.01 -2.77 7.24
CA ARG A 5 6.58 -2.49 7.44
C ARG A 5 5.86 -2.61 6.09
N ALA A 6 4.61 -3.05 6.11
CA ALA A 6 3.76 -3.14 4.94
C ALA A 6 2.42 -2.44 5.17
N PHE A 7 1.91 -1.80 4.12
CA PHE A 7 0.72 -0.97 4.16
C PHE A 7 -0.14 -1.20 2.92
N VAL A 8 -1.46 -1.10 3.09
CA VAL A 8 -2.40 -0.96 1.98
C VAL A 8 -2.48 0.52 1.60
N MET A 9 -2.27 0.82 0.32
CA MET A 9 -2.45 2.16 -0.25
C MET A 9 -3.91 2.39 -0.63
N LEU A 10 -4.48 3.49 -0.15
CA LEU A 10 -5.87 3.86 -0.39
C LEU A 10 -5.98 5.09 -1.27
N ALA A 11 -6.94 5.08 -2.19
CA ALA A 11 -7.38 6.21 -2.97
C ALA A 11 -8.68 6.78 -2.40
N TRP A 12 -8.85 8.08 -2.60
CA TRP A 12 -10.06 8.80 -2.23
C TRP A 12 -11.24 8.30 -3.05
N GLU A 13 -12.35 8.00 -2.38
CA GLU A 13 -13.62 7.65 -3.01
C GLU A 13 -14.64 8.76 -2.72
N PRO A 14 -14.99 9.60 -3.72
CA PRO A 14 -15.91 10.72 -3.53
C PRO A 14 -17.25 10.33 -2.92
N LYS A 15 -17.76 9.13 -3.23
CA LYS A 15 -19.02 8.64 -2.68
C LYS A 15 -19.02 8.56 -1.15
N PHE A 16 -17.87 8.25 -0.56
CA PHE A 16 -17.73 8.08 0.90
C PHE A 16 -17.05 9.28 1.56
N GLY A 17 -16.50 10.21 0.78
CA GLY A 17 -15.73 11.33 1.32
C GLY A 17 -14.54 10.85 2.15
N ALA A 18 -13.89 9.76 1.75
CA ALA A 18 -12.82 9.12 2.51
C ALA A 18 -11.83 8.35 1.62
N TYR A 19 -10.62 8.10 2.13
CA TYR A 19 -9.66 7.17 1.55
C TYR A 19 -10.05 5.74 1.95
N VAL A 20 -10.73 5.04 1.06
CA VAL A 20 -11.24 3.67 1.32
C VAL A 20 -11.08 2.73 0.14
N TYR A 21 -10.61 3.23 -1.00
CA TYR A 21 -10.48 2.41 -2.21
C TYR A 21 -9.05 1.86 -2.32
N PRO A 22 -8.81 0.56 -2.15
CA PRO A 22 -7.46 0.02 -2.23
C PRO A 22 -6.93 0.04 -3.66
N VAL A 23 -5.69 0.51 -3.83
CA VAL A 23 -5.02 0.62 -5.14
C VAL A 23 -3.70 -0.13 -5.22
N GLY A 24 -3.17 -0.59 -4.11
CA GLY A 24 -1.95 -1.38 -4.06
C GLY A 24 -1.49 -1.65 -2.64
N VAL A 25 -0.40 -2.39 -2.54
CA VAL A 25 0.31 -2.67 -1.31
C VAL A 25 1.73 -2.11 -1.44
N PHE A 26 2.18 -1.48 -0.38
CA PHE A 26 3.45 -0.77 -0.27
C PHE A 26 4.22 -1.32 0.91
N GLY A 27 5.48 -1.68 0.68
CA GLY A 27 6.39 -2.21 1.69
C GLY A 27 7.67 -1.38 1.76
N VAL A 28 8.15 -1.12 2.98
CA VAL A 28 9.39 -0.36 3.22
C VAL A 28 10.22 -0.97 4.32
N THR A 29 11.54 -0.89 4.16
CA THR A 29 12.49 -1.21 5.22
C THR A 29 12.65 -0.01 6.15
N ALA A 30 12.26 -0.19 7.41
CA ALA A 30 12.49 0.75 8.50
C ALA A 30 13.88 0.51 9.11
N GLY A 31 14.71 1.56 9.11
CA GLY A 31 16.06 1.54 9.67
C GLY A 31 16.41 2.90 10.28
N ALA A 32 17.61 3.02 10.86
CA ALA A 32 18.06 4.26 11.52
C ALA A 32 18.37 5.42 10.55
N ALA A 33 18.11 5.25 9.25
CA ALA A 33 18.38 6.25 8.23
C ALA A 33 17.20 7.23 8.10
N ALA A 34 17.50 8.49 7.77
CA ALA A 34 16.48 9.52 7.52
C ALA A 34 15.65 9.25 6.24
N VAL A 35 16.21 8.48 5.30
CA VAL A 35 15.57 8.04 4.06
C VAL A 35 15.39 6.53 4.14
N LEU A 36 14.20 6.06 3.81
CA LEU A 36 13.88 4.63 3.79
C LEU A 36 14.56 3.96 2.59
N GLY A 37 14.77 2.65 2.69
CA GLY A 37 15.25 1.85 1.55
C GLY A 37 14.30 1.91 0.36
N GLU A 38 14.71 1.34 -0.77
CA GLU A 38 13.87 1.30 -1.97
C GLU A 38 12.55 0.57 -1.64
N PRO A 39 11.39 1.23 -1.83
CA PRO A 39 10.11 0.65 -1.48
C PRO A 39 9.74 -0.48 -2.45
N TYR A 40 9.18 -1.56 -1.91
CA TYR A 40 8.55 -2.58 -2.74
C TYR A 40 7.06 -2.28 -2.90
N VAL A 41 6.56 -2.28 -4.13
CA VAL A 41 5.19 -1.86 -4.43
C VAL A 41 4.53 -2.84 -5.38
N SER A 42 3.37 -3.35 -4.99
CA SER A 42 2.51 -4.15 -5.86
C SER A 42 1.14 -3.49 -6.03
N TRP A 43 0.66 -3.43 -7.27
CA TRP A 43 -0.52 -2.64 -7.63
C TRP A 43 -1.75 -3.53 -7.85
N VAL A 44 -2.91 -3.08 -7.38
CA VAL A 44 -4.20 -3.71 -7.74
C VAL A 44 -4.43 -3.54 -9.25
N PRO A 45 -4.67 -4.63 -10.01
CA PRO A 45 -4.94 -4.55 -11.44
C PRO A 45 -6.13 -3.63 -11.76
N MET A 46 -6.11 -3.02 -12.95
CA MET A 46 -7.19 -2.14 -13.46
C MET A 46 -7.50 -0.89 -12.61
N THR A 47 -6.71 -0.56 -11.59
CA THR A 47 -6.86 0.66 -10.77
C THR A 47 -5.89 1.78 -11.17
N TYR A 48 -5.38 1.74 -12.40
CA TYR A 48 -4.27 2.61 -12.85
C TYR A 48 -4.53 4.10 -12.59
N GLU A 49 -5.69 4.61 -13.01
CA GLU A 49 -6.06 6.02 -12.82
C GLU A 49 -6.18 6.39 -11.34
N ARG A 50 -6.84 5.54 -10.54
CA ARG A 50 -7.02 5.77 -9.08
C ARG A 50 -5.70 5.73 -8.31
N GLY A 51 -4.73 4.92 -8.77
CA GLY A 51 -3.39 4.83 -8.19
C GLY A 51 -2.39 5.87 -8.70
N LEU A 52 -2.77 6.76 -9.62
CA LEU A 52 -1.83 7.71 -10.25
C LEU A 52 -1.20 8.68 -9.24
N SER A 53 -1.98 9.12 -8.25
CA SER A 53 -1.49 9.98 -7.15
C SER A 53 -0.37 9.28 -6.37
N TRP A 54 -0.55 7.99 -6.05
CA TRP A 54 0.45 7.17 -5.39
C TRP A 54 1.70 6.98 -6.24
N ARG A 55 1.55 6.66 -7.53
CA ARG A 55 2.69 6.53 -8.45
C ARG A 55 3.57 7.78 -8.50
N ARG A 56 2.96 8.97 -8.50
CA ARG A 56 3.68 10.25 -8.48
C ARG A 56 4.42 10.47 -7.16
N ARG A 57 3.82 10.11 -6.03
CA ARG A 57 4.45 10.23 -4.71
C ARG A 57 5.65 9.31 -4.59
N LEU A 58 5.47 8.04 -4.95
CA LEU A 58 6.48 6.98 -4.87
C LEU A 58 7.63 7.15 -5.88
N ALA A 59 7.51 8.08 -6.83
CA ALA A 59 8.61 8.46 -7.72
C ALA A 59 9.68 9.34 -7.03
N ASN A 60 9.44 9.77 -5.80
CA ASN A 60 10.37 10.56 -5.00
C ASN A 60 10.91 9.73 -3.82
N PRO A 61 12.07 10.10 -3.27
CA PRO A 61 12.59 9.49 -2.04
C PRO A 61 11.56 9.54 -0.91
N ILE A 62 11.45 8.45 -0.17
CA ILE A 62 10.46 8.28 0.89
C ILE A 62 11.17 8.32 2.24
N THR A 63 10.59 9.04 3.19
CA THR A 63 11.06 9.14 4.58
C THR A 63 10.02 8.53 5.52
N GLU A 64 10.44 8.17 6.73
CA GLU A 64 9.53 7.68 7.76
C GLU A 64 8.46 8.74 8.11
N GLU A 65 8.84 10.02 8.14
CA GLU A 65 7.92 11.14 8.38
C GLU A 65 6.81 11.21 7.31
N LEU A 66 7.15 10.98 6.03
CA LEU A 66 6.15 10.95 4.96
C LEU A 66 5.20 9.76 5.10
N VAL A 67 5.73 8.58 5.44
CA VAL A 67 4.91 7.38 5.68
C VAL A 67 3.95 7.63 6.85
N GLN A 68 4.43 8.26 7.93
CA GLN A 68 3.60 8.61 9.07
C GLN A 68 2.53 9.65 8.72
N ASP A 69 2.87 10.72 7.99
CA ASP A 69 1.88 11.71 7.52
C ASP A 69 0.79 11.06 6.65
N TRP A 70 1.15 10.13 5.77
CA TRP A 70 0.17 9.40 4.96
C TRP A 70 -0.73 8.50 5.81
N ALA A 71 -0.17 7.82 6.81
CA ALA A 71 -0.93 7.00 7.76
C ALA A 71 -1.89 7.85 8.60
N ASP A 72 -1.41 8.98 9.15
CA ASP A 72 -2.21 9.90 9.98
C ASP A 72 -3.37 10.52 9.19
N ARG A 73 -3.20 10.72 7.89
CA ARG A 73 -4.26 11.17 6.97
C ARG A 73 -5.20 10.05 6.50
N GLY A 74 -5.00 8.82 6.97
CA GLY A 74 -5.79 7.65 6.59
C GLY A 74 -5.57 7.19 5.15
N GLN A 75 -4.47 7.60 4.51
CA GLN A 75 -4.17 7.23 3.12
C GLN A 75 -3.44 5.88 3.04
N LEU A 76 -2.80 5.49 4.13
CA LEU A 76 -2.24 4.16 4.34
C LEU A 76 -2.97 3.46 5.50
N THR A 77 -3.15 2.16 5.36
CA THR A 77 -3.51 1.27 6.47
C THR A 77 -2.35 0.30 6.69
N GLU A 78 -1.72 0.35 7.86
CA GLU A 78 -0.66 -0.58 8.23
C GLU A 78 -1.21 -2.00 8.41
N VAL A 79 -0.45 -2.99 7.95
CA VAL A 79 -0.80 -4.40 8.12
C VAL A 79 -0.04 -4.96 9.34
N PRO A 80 -0.74 -5.25 10.47
CA PRO A 80 -0.08 -5.47 11.77
C PRO A 80 0.75 -6.76 11.90
N LEU A 81 0.59 -7.72 10.98
CA LEU A 81 1.14 -9.09 11.10
C LEU A 81 2.52 -9.28 10.47
N LEU A 82 3.12 -8.21 9.95
CA LEU A 82 4.18 -8.30 8.96
C LEU A 82 5.33 -7.34 9.30
N ALA A 83 5.82 -7.41 10.53
CA ALA A 83 7.09 -6.81 10.92
C ALA A 83 8.15 -7.92 10.96
N GLY A 84 8.96 -8.03 9.90
CA GLY A 84 10.04 -9.02 9.80
C GLY A 84 11.42 -8.38 9.74
N SER A 85 12.47 -9.22 9.81
CA SER A 85 13.87 -8.78 9.83
C SER A 85 14.62 -9.01 8.51
N ALA A 86 13.97 -9.60 7.50
CA ALA A 86 14.59 -9.96 6.23
C ALA A 86 13.87 -9.29 5.04
N GLU A 87 14.64 -8.60 4.21
CA GLU A 87 14.17 -7.87 3.02
C GLU A 87 13.65 -8.80 1.91
N ALA A 88 14.22 -10.00 1.77
CA ALA A 88 13.72 -11.02 0.85
C ALA A 88 12.25 -11.44 1.15
N VAL A 89 11.82 -11.30 2.41
CA VAL A 89 10.45 -11.60 2.83
C VAL A 89 9.49 -10.45 2.49
N LEU A 90 9.98 -9.22 2.34
CA LEU A 90 9.15 -8.04 2.08
C LEU A 90 8.41 -8.16 0.75
N ALA A 91 9.12 -8.52 -0.33
CA ALA A 91 8.53 -8.64 -1.66
C ALA A 91 7.43 -9.73 -1.71
N GLU A 92 7.76 -10.93 -1.24
CA GLU A 92 6.81 -12.06 -1.16
C GLU A 92 5.61 -11.74 -0.28
N THR A 93 5.83 -11.02 0.81
CA THR A 93 4.75 -10.57 1.70
C THR A 93 3.83 -9.60 0.99
N VAL A 94 4.38 -8.57 0.34
CA VAL A 94 3.58 -7.55 -0.35
C VAL A 94 2.72 -8.18 -1.44
N GLU A 95 3.26 -9.12 -2.20
CA GLU A 95 2.50 -9.89 -3.20
C GLU A 95 1.41 -10.76 -2.56
N THR A 96 1.72 -11.43 -1.45
CA THR A 96 0.74 -12.24 -0.70
C THR A 96 -0.41 -11.38 -0.18
N LEU A 97 -0.10 -10.20 0.35
CA LEU A 97 -1.10 -9.23 0.79
C LEU A 97 -1.95 -8.72 -0.35
N LEU A 98 -1.36 -8.45 -1.51
CA LEU A 98 -2.12 -8.06 -2.68
C LEU A 98 -3.09 -9.18 -3.08
N ASN A 99 -2.63 -10.43 -3.11
CA ASN A 99 -3.48 -11.57 -3.43
C ASN A 99 -4.65 -11.73 -2.43
N GLY A 100 -4.38 -11.58 -1.13
CA GLY A 100 -5.44 -11.56 -0.11
C GLY A 100 -6.44 -10.42 -0.34
N LEU A 101 -5.94 -9.22 -0.57
CA LEU A 101 -6.77 -8.05 -0.88
C LEU A 101 -7.62 -8.28 -2.13
N LEU A 102 -7.06 -8.86 -3.18
CA LEU A 102 -7.81 -9.19 -4.39
C LEU A 102 -8.91 -10.22 -4.12
N ILE A 103 -8.68 -11.24 -3.30
CA ILE A 103 -9.72 -12.21 -2.93
C ILE A 103 -10.87 -11.56 -2.15
N GLU A 104 -10.58 -10.65 -1.24
CA GLU A 104 -11.61 -9.96 -0.44
C GLU A 104 -12.34 -8.87 -1.23
N VAL A 105 -11.64 -8.21 -2.16
CA VAL A 105 -12.12 -7.03 -2.88
C VAL A 105 -12.77 -7.37 -4.22
N LEU A 106 -12.32 -8.40 -4.94
CA LEU A 106 -12.83 -8.78 -6.26
C LEU A 106 -14.27 -9.34 -6.29
N PRO A 107 -14.81 -10.04 -5.26
CA PRO A 107 -16.21 -10.47 -5.28
C PRO A 107 -17.18 -9.28 -5.42
N VAL A 108 -16.77 -8.09 -4.94
CA VAL A 108 -17.60 -6.87 -4.97
C VAL A 108 -17.57 -6.18 -6.35
N PHE A 109 -16.56 -6.44 -7.19
CA PHE A 109 -16.42 -5.78 -8.49
C PHE A 109 -17.18 -6.47 -9.63
N HIS A 110 -17.40 -7.77 -9.54
CA HIS A 110 -18.17 -8.50 -10.57
C HIS A 110 -19.68 -8.21 -10.51
N GLU A 111 -20.25 -7.93 -9.33
CA GLU A 111 -21.69 -7.69 -9.20
C GLU A 111 -22.13 -6.28 -9.63
N ARG A 112 -21.22 -5.31 -9.73
CA ARG A 112 -21.56 -3.91 -10.07
C ARG A 112 -21.45 -3.55 -11.56
N ARG A 113 -21.01 -4.48 -12.42
CA ARG A 113 -21.04 -4.32 -13.89
C ARG A 113 -22.26 -4.98 -14.56
N ALA A 114 -23.09 -5.71 -13.81
CA ALA A 114 -24.24 -6.43 -14.33
C ALA A 114 -25.59 -5.70 -14.12
N LYS A 115 -25.57 -4.38 -13.89
CA LYS A 115 -26.78 -3.54 -13.86
C LYS A 115 -26.69 -2.41 -14.86
#